data_AF-A0A6P0U9J1-F1
#
_entry.id   AF-A0A6P0U9J1-F1
#
_cell.length_a   1.000
_cell.length_b   1.000
_cell.length_c   1.000
_cell.angle_alpha   90.00
_cell.angle_beta   90.00
_cell.angle_gamma   90.00
#
_symmetry.space_group_name_H-M   'P 1'
#
loop_
_entity.id
_entity.type
_entity.pdbx_description
1 polymer ?
#
loop_
_entity_poly.entity_id
_entity_poly.type
_entity_poly.pdbx_seq_one_letter_code
_entity_poly.pdbx_strand_id
1 'polypeptide(L)'
;MVIPMGGGWTPERRCKEIEKRLENFRQDGLVSLGYRDDSNTPQQQVLCVKTRLSGDACPLLMTLDVGTDGYEALRETAKALINEDVFYQSANPGSPGKSPVVYLETFLAEEDQLAGR
;
A
#
# COMPACT_ATOMS: atom_id res chain seq x y z
N MET A 1 -5.36 -13.66 14.97
CA MET A 1 -6.80 -13.42 14.82
C MET A 1 -6.94 -12.41 13.69
N VAL A 2 -7.64 -12.76 12.60
CA VAL A 2 -7.89 -11.82 11.49
C VAL A 2 -8.78 -10.72 12.02
N ILE A 3 -8.38 -9.46 11.90
CA ILE A 3 -9.25 -8.33 12.25
C ILE A 3 -10.24 -8.20 11.09
N PRO A 4 -11.54 -8.52 11.27
CA PRO A 4 -12.50 -8.40 10.19
C PRO A 4 -12.55 -6.94 9.74
N MET A 5 -12.28 -6.70 8.46
CA MET A 5 -12.37 -5.37 7.88
C MET A 5 -13.86 -4.96 7.92
N GLY A 6 -14.22 -4.02 8.80
CA GLY A 6 -15.61 -3.60 9.00
C GLY A 6 -16.23 -3.03 7.71
N GLY A 7 -17.56 -3.07 7.56
CA GLY A 7 -18.25 -2.38 6.45
C GLY A 7 -18.29 -3.13 5.10
N GLY A 8 -18.21 -4.47 5.10
CA GLY A 8 -18.38 -5.29 3.88
C GLY A 8 -17.12 -5.37 3.01
N TRP A 9 -15.95 -5.24 3.62
CA TRP A 9 -14.66 -5.49 3.00
C TRP A 9 -14.34 -6.98 3.00
N THR A 10 -14.10 -7.54 1.82
CA THR A 10 -13.53 -8.88 1.64
C THR A 10 -12.06 -8.75 1.18
N PRO A 11 -11.24 -9.79 1.38
CA PRO A 11 -9.86 -9.82 0.85
C PRO A 11 -9.80 -9.55 -0.65
N GLU A 12 -10.73 -10.12 -1.42
CA GLU A 12 -10.83 -9.89 -2.86
C GLU A 12 -11.15 -8.42 -3.19
N ARG A 13 -12.12 -7.82 -2.50
CA ARG A 13 -12.48 -6.41 -2.67
C ARG A 13 -11.31 -5.50 -2.31
N ARG A 14 -10.54 -5.87 -1.29
CA ARG A 14 -9.33 -5.16 -0.87
C ARG A 14 -8.26 -5.21 -1.96
N CYS A 15 -7.96 -6.38 -2.52
CA CYS A 15 -6.99 -6.51 -3.63
C CYS A 15 -7.40 -5.61 -4.81
N LYS A 16 -8.66 -5.69 -5.25
CA LYS A 16 -9.19 -4.86 -6.36
C LYS A 16 -9.09 -3.36 -6.10
N GLU A 17 -9.36 -2.93 -4.86
CA GLU A 17 -9.22 -1.52 -4.50
C GLU A 17 -7.75 -1.07 -4.48
N ILE A 18 -6.83 -1.92 -3.98
CA ILE A 18 -5.39 -1.63 -3.96
C ILE A 18 -4.86 -1.52 -5.39
N GLU A 19 -5.21 -2.47 -6.26
CA GLU A 19 -4.87 -2.44 -7.69
C GLU A 19 -5.35 -1.14 -8.35
N LYS A 20 -6.62 -0.80 -8.18
CA LYS A 20 -7.21 0.44 -8.70
C LYS A 20 -6.45 1.68 -8.22
N ARG A 21 -6.05 1.73 -6.95
CA ARG A 21 -5.27 2.86 -6.41
C ARG A 21 -3.88 2.93 -7.01
N LEU A 22 -3.19 1.80 -7.16
CA LEU A 22 -1.87 1.75 -7.80
C LEU A 22 -1.92 2.24 -9.24
N GLU A 23 -2.92 1.81 -10.02
CA GLU A 23 -3.10 2.27 -11.39
C GLU A 23 -3.36 3.79 -11.48
N ASN A 24 -4.14 4.35 -10.55
CA ASN A 24 -4.33 5.80 -10.46
C ASN A 24 -3.02 6.51 -10.09
N PHE A 25 -2.31 6.04 -9.06
CA PHE A 25 -1.06 6.65 -8.63
C PHE A 25 0.06 6.53 -9.67
N ARG A 26 0.02 5.51 -10.54
CA ARG A 26 0.92 5.38 -11.70
C ARG A 26 0.77 6.58 -12.62
N GLN A 27 -0.46 6.99 -12.92
CA GLN A 27 -0.74 8.17 -13.77
C GLN A 27 -0.26 9.49 -13.12
N ASP A 28 -0.33 9.56 -11.79
CA ASP A 28 0.12 10.73 -11.01
C ASP A 28 1.66 10.82 -10.85
N GLY A 29 2.41 9.84 -11.35
CA GLY A 29 3.86 9.75 -11.27
C GLY A 29 4.36 9.28 -9.91
N LEU A 30 4.53 7.97 -9.74
CA LEU A 30 5.00 7.34 -8.51
C LEU A 30 6.40 7.84 -8.10
N VAL A 31 6.60 8.17 -6.83
CA VAL A 31 7.89 8.63 -6.28
C VAL A 31 8.39 7.72 -5.16
N SER A 32 7.57 7.51 -4.12
CA SER A 32 7.99 6.69 -2.98
C SER A 32 6.82 6.07 -2.22
N LEU A 33 7.12 5.02 -1.45
CA LEU A 33 6.22 4.46 -0.46
C LEU A 33 6.51 5.06 0.91
N GLY A 34 5.46 5.44 1.61
CA GLY A 34 5.53 6.05 2.93
C GLY A 34 4.53 5.44 3.90
N TYR A 35 4.57 5.95 5.14
CA TYR A 35 3.70 5.51 6.21
C TYR A 35 3.08 6.73 6.90
N ARG A 36 1.81 6.62 7.28
CA ARG A 36 1.17 7.57 8.18
C ARG A 36 0.23 6.88 9.16
N ASP A 37 -0.06 7.56 10.25
CA ASP A 37 -1.10 7.16 11.17
C ASP A 37 -2.47 7.66 10.64
N ASP A 38 -3.56 7.00 11.04
CA ASP A 38 -4.92 7.40 10.69
C ASP A 38 -5.77 7.54 11.95
N SER A 39 -6.40 8.70 12.13
CA SER A 39 -7.27 8.99 13.28
C SER A 39 -8.48 8.05 13.40
N ASN A 40 -8.93 7.48 12.28
CA ASN A 40 -10.07 6.56 12.27
C ASN A 40 -9.68 5.14 12.70
N THR A 41 -8.39 4.79 12.56
CA THR A 41 -7.84 3.48 12.91
C THR A 41 -6.55 3.65 13.72
N PRO A 42 -6.62 4.20 14.95
CA PRO A 42 -5.44 4.68 15.69
C PRO A 42 -4.43 3.59 16.08
N GLN A 43 -4.82 2.31 16.01
CA GLN A 43 -3.93 1.17 16.26
C GLN A 43 -3.28 0.62 14.98
N GLN A 44 -3.76 1.06 13.81
CA GLN A 44 -3.32 0.59 12.51
C GLN A 44 -2.53 1.69 11.81
N GLN A 45 -1.52 1.27 11.06
CA GLN A 45 -0.78 2.18 10.19
C GLN A 45 -1.35 2.14 8.78
N VAL A 46 -1.15 3.22 8.06
CA VAL A 46 -1.48 3.32 6.65
C VAL A 46 -0.19 3.29 5.85
N LEU A 47 -0.09 2.32 4.94
CA LEU A 47 0.86 2.40 3.84
C LEU A 47 0.30 3.36 2.79
N CYS A 48 1.11 4.31 2.37
CA CYS A 48 0.74 5.34 1.42
C CYS A 48 1.75 5.45 0.29
N VAL A 49 1.34 6.16 -0.76
CA VAL A 49 2.16 6.39 -1.94
C VAL A 49 2.34 7.89 -2.11
N LYS A 50 3.58 8.37 -2.20
CA LYS A 50 3.85 9.72 -2.67
C LYS A 50 3.99 9.70 -4.19
N THR A 51 3.23 10.55 -4.84
CA THR A 51 3.28 10.84 -6.27
C THR A 51 3.76 12.26 -6.51
N ARG A 52 4.18 12.58 -7.73
CA ARG A 52 4.58 13.94 -8.14
C ARG A 52 3.45 14.93 -7.91
N LEU A 53 2.21 14.56 -8.27
CA LEU A 53 1.04 15.42 -8.08
C LEU A 53 0.67 15.58 -6.61
N SER A 54 0.85 14.54 -5.79
CA SER A 54 0.52 14.60 -4.35
C SER A 54 1.56 15.38 -3.52
N GLY A 55 2.80 15.51 -4.01
CA GLY A 55 3.90 16.13 -3.29
C GLY A 55 4.16 15.46 -1.93
N ASP A 56 4.00 16.23 -0.86
CA ASP A 56 4.18 15.75 0.51
C ASP A 56 2.95 15.05 1.11
N ALA A 57 1.82 15.07 0.41
CA ALA A 57 0.66 14.30 0.82
C ALA A 57 0.97 12.78 0.77
N CYS A 58 0.28 12.03 1.62
CA CYS A 58 0.47 10.59 1.80
C CYS A 58 -0.87 9.87 1.55
N PRO A 59 -1.38 9.90 0.30
CA PRO A 59 -2.66 9.29 -0.05
C PRO A 59 -2.67 7.79 0.23
N LEU A 60 -3.81 7.30 0.71
CA LEU A 60 -3.99 5.92 1.17
C LEU A 60 -3.75 4.94 0.03
N LEU A 61 -2.81 4.01 0.21
CA LEU A 61 -2.75 2.78 -0.60
C LEU A 61 -3.52 1.67 0.12
N MET A 62 -3.08 1.33 1.33
CA MET A 62 -3.71 0.29 2.15
C MET A 62 -3.49 0.52 3.64
N THR A 63 -4.51 0.22 4.44
CA THR A 63 -4.37 0.10 5.89
C THR A 63 -3.64 -1.19 6.23
N LEU A 64 -2.88 -1.23 7.32
CA LEU A 64 -2.13 -2.39 7.79
C LEU A 64 -2.75 -2.92 9.09
N ASP A 65 -2.82 -4.24 9.21
CA ASP A 65 -3.11 -4.89 10.49
C ASP A 65 -2.02 -4.54 11.51
N VAL A 66 -2.40 -4.57 12.80
CA VAL A 66 -1.51 -4.19 13.89
C VAL A 66 -0.29 -5.12 13.92
N GLY A 67 0.91 -4.56 13.78
CA GLY A 67 2.16 -5.34 13.77
C GLY A 67 2.51 -5.99 12.43
N THR A 68 1.81 -5.64 11.35
CA THR A 68 2.18 -6.05 9.99
C THR A 68 3.24 -5.10 9.42
N ASP A 69 4.32 -5.66 8.86
CA ASP A 69 5.30 -4.89 8.08
C ASP A 69 4.69 -4.47 6.74
N GLY A 70 4.75 -3.17 6.43
CA GLY A 70 4.07 -2.63 5.26
C GLY A 70 4.71 -3.03 3.94
N TYR A 71 6.05 -3.15 3.89
CA TYR A 71 6.73 -3.59 2.67
C TYR A 71 6.38 -5.04 2.34
N GLU A 72 6.43 -5.94 3.31
CA GLU A 72 6.08 -7.34 3.12
C GLU A 72 4.60 -7.49 2.77
N ALA A 73 3.71 -6.72 3.40
CA ALA A 73 2.30 -6.71 3.05
C ALA A 73 2.06 -6.26 1.60
N LEU A 74 2.77 -5.24 1.13
CA LEU A 74 2.69 -4.79 -0.25
C LEU A 74 3.24 -5.84 -1.21
N ARG A 75 4.39 -6.43 -0.89
CA ARG A 75 5.03 -7.47 -1.70
C ARG A 75 4.12 -8.69 -1.88
N GLU A 76 3.51 -9.17 -0.80
CA GLU A 76 2.57 -10.30 -0.87
C GLU A 76 1.25 -9.91 -1.58
N THR A 77 0.78 -8.68 -1.40
CA THR A 77 -0.37 -8.17 -2.18
C THR A 77 -0.05 -8.13 -3.67
N ALA A 78 1.13 -7.63 -4.07
CA ALA A 78 1.54 -7.58 -5.47
C ALA A 78 1.66 -8.97 -6.09
N LYS A 79 2.20 -9.94 -5.36
CA LYS A 79 2.21 -11.35 -5.80
C LYS A 79 0.81 -11.91 -5.99
N ALA A 80 -0.10 -11.64 -5.05
CA ALA A 80 -1.48 -12.09 -5.15
C ALA A 80 -2.14 -11.49 -6.40
N LEU A 81 -1.95 -10.19 -6.67
CA LEU A 81 -2.46 -9.53 -7.88
C LEU A 81 -1.92 -10.17 -9.17
N ILE A 82 -0.62 -10.45 -9.24
CA ILE A 82 0.00 -11.11 -10.41
C ILE A 82 -0.57 -12.51 -10.65
N ASN A 83 -0.90 -13.24 -9.58
CA ASN A 83 -1.41 -14.61 -9.66
C ASN A 83 -2.95 -14.69 -9.67
N GLU A 84 -3.66 -13.56 -9.77
CA GLU A 84 -5.12 -13.47 -9.67
C GLU A 84 -5.69 -14.11 -8.36
N ASP A 85 -4.95 -13.96 -7.26
CA ASP A 85 -5.26 -14.52 -5.95
C ASP A 85 -5.61 -13.42 -4.92
N VAL A 86 -6.08 -13.83 -3.74
CA VAL A 86 -6.44 -12.96 -2.62
C VAL A 86 -5.36 -12.96 -1.53
N PHE A 87 -5.05 -11.78 -1.00
CA PHE A 87 -4.11 -11.63 0.10
C PHE A 87 -4.80 -11.38 1.44
N TYR A 88 -4.37 -12.12 2.46
CA TYR A 88 -4.73 -11.90 3.85
C TYR A 88 -3.53 -11.35 4.61
N GLN A 89 -3.71 -10.18 5.24
CA GLN A 89 -2.68 -9.69 6.15
C GLN A 89 -2.59 -10.58 7.38
N SER A 90 -1.36 -10.87 7.75
CA SER A 90 -1.03 -11.48 9.02
C SER A 90 -0.16 -10.51 9.81
N ALA A 91 -0.51 -10.34 11.08
CA ALA A 91 0.37 -9.68 12.04
C ALA A 91 1.56 -10.61 12.30
N ASN A 92 2.77 -10.12 12.09
CA ASN A 92 3.99 -10.84 12.47
C ASN A 92 4.55 -10.16 13.73
N PRO A 93 4.35 -10.73 14.94
CA PRO A 93 4.66 -10.09 16.22
C PRO A 93 6.16 -9.86 16.52
N GLY A 94 7.03 -9.88 15.50
CA GLY A 94 8.46 -9.57 15.60
C GLY A 94 9.00 -8.72 14.44
N SER A 95 8.15 -8.31 13.49
CA SER A 95 8.61 -7.43 12.39
C SER A 95 8.60 -5.96 12.83
N PRO A 96 9.60 -5.16 12.43
CA PRO A 96 9.54 -3.73 12.63
C PRO A 96 8.28 -3.21 11.92
N GLY A 97 7.36 -2.59 12.67
CA GLY A 97 6.07 -2.16 12.13
C GLY A 97 6.17 -1.10 11.00
N LYS A 98 7.36 -0.53 10.77
CA LYS A 98 7.65 0.40 9.67
C LYS A 98 8.94 -0.03 8.99
N SER A 99 8.84 -0.43 7.73
CA SER A 99 10.02 -0.50 6.85
C SER A 99 10.46 0.93 6.45
N PRO A 100 11.71 1.14 6.05
CA PRO A 100 12.16 2.45 5.57
C PRO A 100 11.36 2.91 4.34
N VAL A 101 11.33 4.22 4.10
CA VAL A 101 10.77 4.81 2.86
C VAL A 101 11.49 4.19 1.67
N VAL A 102 10.72 3.68 0.71
CA VAL A 102 11.25 3.09 -0.52
C VAL A 102 11.01 4.07 -1.65
N TYR A 103 12.09 4.56 -2.26
CA TYR A 103 12.01 5.36 -3.49
C TYR A 103 11.82 4.43 -4.68
N LEU A 104 10.78 4.70 -5.47
CA LEU A 104 10.33 3.81 -6.54
C LEU A 104 10.99 4.11 -7.88
N GLU A 105 11.53 5.33 -8.07
CA GLU A 105 12.04 5.84 -9.35
C GLU A 105 12.96 4.86 -10.09
N THR A 106 13.89 4.19 -9.38
CA THR A 106 14.84 3.23 -9.98
C THR A 106 14.22 1.91 -10.40
N PHE A 107 12.98 1.63 -9.98
CA PHE A 107 12.26 0.39 -10.24
C PHE A 107 11.12 0.58 -11.26
N LEU A 108 10.77 1.82 -11.60
CA LEU A 108 9.71 2.14 -12.54
C LEU A 108 10.17 2.00 -13.98
N ALA A 109 9.25 1.60 -14.85
CA ALA A 109 9.43 1.65 -16.30
C ALA A 109 9.62 3.11 -16.77
N GLU A 110 10.26 3.31 -17.93
CA GLU A 110 10.59 4.65 -18.43
C GLU A 110 9.32 5.50 -18.60
N GLU A 111 8.24 4.93 -19.11
CA GLU A 111 6.95 5.58 -19.26
C GLU A 111 6.37 6.07 -17.92
N ASP A 112 6.50 5.27 -16.87
CA ASP A 112 5.99 5.58 -15.53
C ASP A 112 6.84 6.65 -14.84
N GLN A 113 8.14 6.69 -15.15
CA GLN A 113 9.02 7.78 -14.73
C GLN A 113 8.69 9.11 -15.41
N LEU A 114 7.93 9.12 -16.51
CA LEU A 114 7.52 10.34 -17.20
C LEU A 114 6.11 10.80 -16.80
N ALA A 115 5.35 9.98 -16.07
CA ALA A 115 4.01 10.30 -15.59
C ALA A 115 3.97 11.43 -14.55
N GLY A 116 2.79 12.03 -14.33
CA GLY A 116 2.61 13.15 -13.40
C GLY A 116 3.33 14.46 -13.77
N ARG A 117 3.60 14.66 -15.06
CA ARG A 117 4.13 15.93 -15.63
C ARG A 117 3.00 16.88 -16.02
#